data_AF-A0A7S0UF75-F1
#
_entry.id   AF-A0A7S0UF75-F1
#
_cell.length_a   1.000
_cell.length_b   1.000
_cell.length_c   1.000
_cell.angle_alpha   90.00
_cell.angle_beta   90.00
_cell.angle_gamma   90.00
#
_symmetry.space_group_name_H-M   'P 1'
#
loop_
_entity.id
_entity.type
_entity.pdbx_description
1 polymer ?
#
loop_
_entity_poly.entity_id
_entity_poly.type
_entity_poly.pdbx_seq_one_letter_code
_entity_poly.pdbx_strand_id
1 'polypeptide(L)'
;MWFLMKNPLFFIVCCVLWGCISTSATSPLRPTSGSFNKTGQNDIVLDSNGFDFVTSNATIQSDEQSRRRLLDTSASGEKKPIRILYTITTLSEYDKGTRATVLGFDRLKNLLIPVVKEGVKSMISRGYHVDVYIISYYEMTRKSLVLSAMAELSSDINVNFWDNAAPISYDPMKRDKPDAKLWENTLGLARQHRFVVKDNLFDYDLFLNFEDDMILNADMVDNHLQMTKTLYKLRETAPDEVPDDQLKNFHGPLTKDQLKRSYPGLMRVEVLLDEKHFGTQSKLDPVPVADHADIDPKPCCHLSNIASSDSRPQAPTTDQLFLWETNIIALGVRHIDELGWVTLLRGPRARNDEKGLTLADFWSGTGNYFGKDGRPKPGAFEYLNNEGGWMGTRQQIWEWHTEICLGGFLPPFDSPHYNFDGLDPRNVEYWSGGLNLFTARHACNMQRLVSLDPDNFARHLIYHSANNKQRQLHGKKQSFVKVNDLFGQLLTITKDAEDKMKEAK
;
A
#
# COMPACT_ATOMS: atom_id res chain seq x y z
N MET A 1 -22.22 54.61 20.29
CA MET A 1 -23.26 55.15 19.41
C MET A 1 -22.68 55.24 17.99
N TRP A 2 -23.08 54.29 17.13
CA TRP A 2 -23.11 54.30 15.64
C TRP A 2 -21.85 54.71 14.82
N PHE A 3 -21.25 53.77 14.05
CA PHE A 3 -21.39 53.52 12.58
C PHE A 3 -20.66 54.58 11.72
N LEU A 4 -19.74 54.28 10.76
CA LEU A 4 -19.92 53.50 9.53
C LEU A 4 -18.58 53.29 8.76
N MET A 5 -18.61 52.27 7.88
CA MET A 5 -17.60 51.72 6.96
C MET A 5 -17.05 52.67 5.87
N LYS A 6 -15.91 52.33 5.23
CA LYS A 6 -15.81 51.95 3.79
C LYS A 6 -14.37 51.61 3.29
N ASN A 7 -14.34 50.66 2.36
CA ASN A 7 -13.26 50.16 1.48
C ASN A 7 -12.44 51.24 0.75
N PRO A 8 -11.29 50.84 0.17
CA PRO A 8 -10.93 51.31 -1.17
C PRO A 8 -10.67 50.17 -2.19
N LEU A 9 -11.28 50.33 -3.37
CA LEU A 9 -10.81 49.79 -4.65
C LEU A 9 -9.57 50.58 -5.11
N PHE A 10 -8.63 49.92 -5.77
CA PHE A 10 -7.62 50.56 -6.62
C PHE A 10 -7.77 50.12 -8.07
N PHE A 11 -7.58 51.07 -8.97
CA PHE A 11 -7.75 51.00 -10.42
C PHE A 11 -6.48 51.56 -11.09
N ILE A 12 -6.36 51.34 -12.42
CA ILE A 12 -5.46 51.96 -13.43
C ILE A 12 -4.01 51.40 -13.41
N VAL A 13 -3.31 51.03 -14.50
CA VAL A 13 -3.20 51.60 -15.86
C VAL A 13 -2.71 50.57 -16.90
N CYS A 14 -3.30 50.65 -18.10
CA CYS A 14 -2.83 50.05 -19.37
C CYS A 14 -1.87 50.99 -20.15
N CYS A 15 -0.87 50.41 -20.82
CA CYS A 15 -0.31 50.84 -22.12
C CYS A 15 0.09 49.54 -22.87
N VAL A 16 -0.49 49.08 -23.99
CA VAL A 16 -0.78 49.64 -25.33
C VAL A 16 0.37 49.45 -26.34
N LEU A 17 0.11 48.50 -27.29
CA LEU A 17 0.38 48.47 -28.74
C LEU A 17 1.80 48.24 -29.31
N TRP A 18 1.96 47.19 -30.13
CA TRP A 18 1.76 47.10 -31.60
C TRP A 18 1.76 45.61 -32.00
N GLY A 19 0.85 45.04 -32.82
CA GLY A 19 0.41 45.41 -34.18
C GLY A 19 1.33 44.68 -35.19
N CYS A 20 0.94 43.73 -36.05
CA CYS A 20 -0.09 43.68 -37.10
C CYS A 20 0.13 42.34 -37.89
N ILE A 21 -0.72 41.75 -38.74
CA ILE A 21 -2.10 41.92 -39.24
C ILE A 21 -2.47 40.62 -40.00
N SER A 22 -3.78 40.41 -40.08
CA SER A 22 -4.66 39.48 -40.81
C SER A 22 -4.26 39.04 -42.24
N THR A 23 -4.85 37.98 -42.82
CA THR A 23 -6.15 38.06 -43.52
C THR A 23 -6.99 36.76 -43.53
N SER A 24 -8.28 37.02 -43.69
CA SER A 24 -9.49 36.19 -43.59
C SER A 24 -10.12 35.87 -44.96
N ALA A 25 -10.92 34.81 -45.04
CA ALA A 25 -12.08 34.67 -45.95
C ALA A 25 -12.94 33.47 -45.48
N THR A 26 -14.09 33.68 -44.81
CA THR A 26 -15.48 33.74 -45.32
C THR A 26 -16.06 32.44 -45.90
N SER A 27 -17.10 31.95 -45.20
CA SER A 27 -18.02 30.83 -45.49
C SER A 27 -18.90 31.04 -46.73
N PRO A 28 -19.68 30.03 -47.15
CA PRO A 28 -21.12 30.06 -46.79
C PRO A 28 -21.80 28.69 -46.49
N LEU A 29 -23.10 28.81 -46.23
CA LEU A 29 -24.09 27.96 -45.55
C LEU A 29 -24.66 26.74 -46.33
N ARG A 30 -25.06 25.69 -45.56
CA ARG A 30 -26.29 24.81 -45.51
C ARG A 30 -27.10 24.48 -46.81
N PRO A 31 -27.93 23.39 -46.91
CA PRO A 31 -28.77 22.81 -45.83
C PRO A 31 -29.13 21.28 -45.90
N THR A 32 -30.00 20.86 -44.96
CA THR A 32 -30.95 19.68 -44.96
C THR A 32 -30.36 18.26 -45.02
N SER A 33 -30.97 17.16 -44.57
CA SER A 33 -32.03 16.78 -43.61
C SER A 33 -32.10 15.25 -43.78
N GLY A 34 -32.20 14.44 -42.72
CA GLY A 34 -32.32 12.98 -42.91
C GLY A 34 -32.55 12.23 -41.61
N SER A 35 -33.82 12.05 -41.25
CA SER A 35 -34.27 11.10 -40.25
C SER A 35 -34.05 9.66 -40.73
N PHE A 36 -33.60 8.75 -39.87
CA PHE A 36 -33.95 7.33 -40.01
C PHE A 36 -34.29 6.72 -38.66
N ASN A 37 -35.41 6.00 -38.68
CA ASN A 37 -36.12 5.45 -37.55
C ASN A 37 -35.66 4.00 -37.24
N LYS A 38 -35.99 3.60 -36.01
CA LYS A 38 -36.08 2.24 -35.44
C LYS A 38 -36.45 1.13 -36.44
N THR A 39 -35.83 -0.04 -36.31
CA THR A 39 -36.35 -1.28 -35.67
C THR A 39 -35.46 -2.48 -36.07
N GLY A 40 -35.25 -3.41 -35.14
CA GLY A 40 -34.49 -4.62 -35.39
C GLY A 40 -34.35 -5.48 -34.14
N GLN A 41 -35.48 -6.02 -33.68
CA GLN A 41 -35.50 -7.20 -32.80
C GLN A 41 -34.83 -8.35 -33.53
N ASN A 42 -33.83 -8.96 -32.91
CA ASN A 42 -33.41 -10.32 -33.21
C ASN A 42 -33.49 -11.12 -31.91
N ASP A 43 -34.54 -11.92 -31.82
CA ASP A 43 -34.69 -12.98 -30.83
C ASP A 43 -33.65 -14.06 -31.13
N ILE A 44 -32.69 -14.24 -30.21
CA ILE A 44 -31.83 -15.42 -30.19
C ILE A 44 -32.46 -16.37 -29.17
N VAL A 45 -33.14 -17.38 -29.68
CA VAL A 45 -33.52 -18.60 -28.97
C VAL A 45 -32.23 -19.34 -28.63
N LEU A 46 -31.85 -19.35 -27.36
CA LEU A 46 -30.81 -20.24 -26.83
C LEU A 46 -31.47 -21.52 -26.31
N ASP A 47 -31.17 -22.59 -27.03
CA ASP A 47 -31.58 -23.96 -26.79
C ASP A 47 -30.94 -24.46 -25.49
N SER A 48 -31.79 -24.81 -24.52
CA SER A 48 -31.39 -25.33 -23.21
C SER A 48 -31.23 -26.84 -23.29
N ASN A 49 -30.01 -27.32 -23.54
CA ASN A 49 -29.65 -28.72 -23.28
C ASN A 49 -28.69 -28.82 -22.11
N GLY A 50 -29.12 -29.59 -21.11
CA GLY A 50 -28.51 -29.73 -19.80
C GLY A 50 -27.10 -30.31 -19.84
N PHE A 51 -26.23 -29.68 -19.06
CA PHE A 51 -24.95 -30.23 -18.64
C PHE A 51 -25.08 -30.59 -17.16
N ASP A 52 -25.30 -31.87 -16.89
CA ASP A 52 -25.25 -32.43 -15.54
C ASP A 52 -23.80 -32.40 -15.04
N PHE A 53 -23.52 -31.49 -14.12
CA PHE A 53 -22.26 -31.46 -13.38
C PHE A 53 -22.29 -32.54 -12.30
N VAL A 54 -21.63 -33.67 -12.58
CA VAL A 54 -21.30 -34.69 -11.58
C VAL A 54 -20.29 -34.09 -10.60
N THR A 55 -20.76 -33.68 -9.43
CA THR A 55 -19.92 -33.27 -8.31
C THR A 55 -19.24 -34.51 -7.71
N SER A 56 -17.97 -34.71 -8.06
CA SER A 56 -17.12 -35.70 -7.41
C SER A 56 -16.56 -35.12 -6.11
N ASN A 57 -16.96 -35.70 -4.96
CA ASN A 57 -16.49 -35.35 -3.62
C ASN A 57 -15.03 -35.75 -3.33
N ALA A 58 -14.24 -36.12 -4.34
CA ALA A 58 -12.89 -36.67 -4.17
C ALA A 58 -11.77 -35.60 -4.17
N THR A 59 -12.07 -34.34 -4.48
CA THR A 59 -11.06 -33.28 -4.66
C THR A 59 -10.77 -32.48 -3.39
N ILE A 60 -11.62 -32.58 -2.36
CA ILE A 60 -11.51 -31.73 -1.15
C ILE A 60 -10.42 -32.25 -0.19
N GLN A 61 -10.21 -33.57 -0.10
CA GLN A 61 -9.22 -34.14 0.82
C GLN A 61 -7.76 -34.04 0.32
N SER A 62 -7.53 -34.05 -1.00
CA SER A 62 -6.17 -33.89 -1.56
C SER A 62 -5.68 -32.45 -1.45
N ASP A 63 -6.58 -31.47 -1.47
CA ASP A 63 -6.26 -30.05 -1.30
C ASP A 63 -5.91 -29.73 0.15
N GLU A 64 -6.58 -30.35 1.14
CA GLU A 64 -6.27 -30.15 2.56
C GLU A 64 -4.88 -30.72 2.95
N GLN A 65 -4.50 -31.88 2.40
CA GLN A 65 -3.16 -32.45 2.59
C GLN A 65 -2.07 -31.63 1.89
N SER A 66 -2.36 -31.05 0.73
CA SER A 66 -1.43 -30.17 0.01
C SER A 66 -1.27 -28.81 0.70
N ARG A 67 -2.37 -28.26 1.26
CA ARG A 67 -2.37 -27.08 2.13
C ARG A 67 -1.57 -27.29 3.41
N ARG A 68 -1.69 -28.45 4.06
CA ARG A 68 -0.87 -28.77 5.25
C ARG A 68 0.62 -28.80 4.95
N ARG A 69 1.05 -29.27 3.77
CA ARG A 69 2.47 -29.22 3.36
C ARG A 69 3.02 -27.79 3.16
N LEU A 70 2.16 -26.80 2.88
CA LEU A 70 2.57 -25.40 2.79
C LEU A 70 2.80 -24.76 4.17
N LEU A 71 2.16 -25.30 5.22
CA LEU A 71 2.29 -24.86 6.62
C LEU A 71 3.35 -25.66 7.41
N ASP A 72 3.56 -26.93 7.07
CA ASP A 72 4.49 -27.83 7.76
C ASP A 72 5.92 -27.76 7.20
N THR A 73 6.61 -26.63 7.42
CA THR A 73 8.07 -26.60 7.40
C THR A 73 8.70 -27.17 8.68
N SER A 74 7.90 -27.71 9.61
CA SER A 74 8.33 -28.05 10.97
C SER A 74 8.31 -29.54 11.34
N ALA A 75 8.01 -30.44 10.40
CA ALA A 75 7.89 -31.88 10.68
C ALA A 75 9.21 -32.69 10.65
N SER A 76 10.34 -32.10 10.24
CA SER A 76 11.67 -32.73 10.36
C SER A 76 12.50 -32.03 11.44
N GLY A 77 13.14 -32.77 12.34
CA GLY A 77 13.80 -32.27 13.56
C GLY A 77 14.89 -31.19 13.40
N GLU A 78 15.25 -30.79 12.18
CA GLU A 78 16.03 -29.59 11.90
C GLU A 78 15.11 -28.52 11.29
N LYS A 79 14.87 -27.44 12.05
CA LYS A 79 14.17 -26.27 11.51
C LYS A 79 15.06 -25.62 10.46
N LYS A 80 14.72 -25.83 9.18
CA LYS A 80 15.34 -25.10 8.08
C LYS A 80 15.04 -23.61 8.24
N PRO A 81 16.01 -22.72 7.95
CA PRO A 81 15.77 -21.29 7.97
C PRO A 81 14.70 -20.92 6.95
N ILE A 82 13.83 -19.96 7.30
CA ILE A 82 12.86 -19.38 6.37
C ILE A 82 13.64 -18.71 5.23
N ARG A 83 13.27 -19.04 3.99
CA ARG A 83 13.87 -18.46 2.78
C ARG A 83 13.06 -17.25 2.36
N ILE A 84 13.74 -16.12 2.24
CA ILE A 84 13.17 -14.81 1.91
C ILE A 84 13.66 -14.39 0.53
N LEU A 85 12.73 -14.03 -0.36
CA LEU A 85 13.06 -13.29 -1.58
C LEU A 85 12.76 -11.82 -1.38
N TYR A 86 13.80 -11.00 -1.28
CA TYR A 86 13.68 -9.54 -1.20
C TYR A 86 13.79 -8.93 -2.60
N THR A 87 12.64 -8.56 -3.16
CA THR A 87 12.54 -7.94 -4.48
C THR A 87 12.41 -6.43 -4.35
N ILE A 88 13.24 -5.70 -5.08
CA ILE A 88 13.33 -4.24 -5.04
C ILE A 88 13.12 -3.67 -6.44
N THR A 89 12.30 -2.62 -6.54
CA THR A 89 12.18 -1.84 -7.78
C THR A 89 12.91 -0.50 -7.69
N THR A 90 13.63 -0.15 -8.76
CA THR A 90 14.36 1.12 -8.85
C THR A 90 14.15 1.81 -10.20
N LEU A 91 13.80 3.10 -10.17
CA LEU A 91 13.47 3.89 -11.36
C LEU A 91 14.67 4.62 -11.97
N SER A 92 15.77 4.75 -11.24
CA SER A 92 16.94 5.50 -11.72
C SER A 92 18.22 5.13 -10.99
N GLU A 93 19.32 5.01 -11.72
CA GLU A 93 20.65 4.81 -11.13
C GLU A 93 21.18 6.10 -10.50
N TYR A 94 20.89 7.22 -11.16
CA TYR A 94 21.20 8.57 -10.74
C TYR A 94 19.93 9.41 -10.73
N ASP A 95 19.75 10.24 -9.71
CA ASP A 95 18.59 11.12 -9.62
C ASP A 95 18.56 12.12 -10.78
N LYS A 96 17.37 12.34 -11.33
CA LYS A 96 17.13 13.26 -12.47
C LYS A 96 16.88 14.71 -12.03
N GLY A 97 17.01 15.02 -10.74
CA GLY A 97 16.69 16.35 -10.19
C GLY A 97 15.19 16.65 -10.11
N THR A 98 14.34 15.66 -10.33
CA THR A 98 12.87 15.79 -10.21
C THR A 98 12.42 15.55 -8.78
N ARG A 99 11.21 16.01 -8.41
CA ARG A 99 10.63 15.77 -7.07
C ARG A 99 11.54 16.21 -5.90
N ALA A 100 12.24 17.34 -6.06
CA ALA A 100 13.17 17.89 -5.06
C ALA A 100 14.35 16.96 -4.70
N THR A 101 14.80 16.13 -5.65
CA THR A 101 16.07 15.40 -5.61
C THR A 101 17.21 16.24 -6.21
N VAL A 102 18.46 15.84 -5.98
CA VAL A 102 19.64 16.51 -6.53
C VAL A 102 20.04 15.81 -7.84
N LEU A 103 20.06 16.55 -8.95
CA LEU A 103 20.45 16.00 -10.26
C LEU A 103 21.86 15.38 -10.19
N GLY A 104 21.99 14.14 -10.65
CA GLY A 104 23.25 13.40 -10.66
C GLY A 104 23.62 12.76 -9.33
N PHE A 105 22.77 12.86 -8.30
CA PHE A 105 22.97 12.11 -7.06
C PHE A 105 23.00 10.61 -7.36
N ASP A 106 24.07 9.94 -6.92
CA ASP A 106 24.27 8.51 -7.12
C ASP A 106 23.34 7.70 -6.21
N ARG A 107 22.12 7.47 -6.70
CA ARG A 107 21.05 6.77 -5.98
C ARG A 107 21.44 5.32 -5.71
N LEU A 108 22.11 4.65 -6.64
CA LEU A 108 22.56 3.26 -6.45
C LEU A 108 23.48 3.14 -5.23
N LYS A 109 24.55 3.93 -5.19
CA LYS A 109 25.57 3.85 -4.13
C LYS A 109 25.11 4.45 -2.81
N ASN A 110 24.38 5.57 -2.86
CA ASN A 110 24.07 6.36 -1.67
C ASN A 110 22.66 6.12 -1.13
N LEU A 111 21.83 5.31 -1.78
CA LEU A 111 20.48 4.99 -1.31
C LEU A 111 20.20 3.49 -1.43
N LEU A 112 20.12 2.93 -2.64
CA LEU A 112 19.69 1.55 -2.86
C LEU A 112 20.58 0.54 -2.13
N ILE A 113 21.89 0.55 -2.35
CA ILE A 113 22.81 -0.40 -1.72
C ILE A 113 22.76 -0.29 -0.19
N PRO A 114 22.89 0.90 0.42
CA PRO A 114 22.77 1.06 1.87
C PRO A 114 21.46 0.55 2.45
N VAL A 115 20.32 0.87 1.81
CA VAL A 115 18.97 0.46 2.25
C VAL A 115 18.83 -1.05 2.23
N VAL A 116 19.17 -1.68 1.09
CA VAL A 116 19.06 -3.14 0.93
C VAL A 116 20.03 -3.85 1.87
N LYS A 117 21.27 -3.37 1.99
CA LYS A 117 22.30 -3.97 2.85
C LYS A 117 21.90 -3.93 4.33
N GLU A 118 21.28 -2.86 4.79
CA GLU A 118 20.78 -2.77 6.17
C GLU A 118 19.74 -3.86 6.46
N GLY A 119 18.75 -4.00 5.58
CA GLY A 119 17.69 -4.99 5.76
C GLY A 119 18.18 -6.44 5.67
N VAL A 120 18.98 -6.75 4.65
CA VAL A 120 19.56 -8.09 4.46
C VAL A 120 20.43 -8.47 5.66
N LYS A 121 21.29 -7.55 6.13
CA LYS A 121 22.12 -7.79 7.32
C LYS A 121 21.27 -8.09 8.56
N SER A 122 20.22 -7.29 8.80
CA SER A 122 19.31 -7.50 9.91
C SER A 122 18.64 -8.88 9.85
N MET A 123 18.09 -9.25 8.68
CA MET A 123 17.41 -10.53 8.49
C MET A 123 18.35 -11.74 8.65
N ILE A 124 19.54 -11.71 8.05
CA ILE A 124 20.52 -12.80 8.19
C ILE A 124 20.95 -12.96 9.66
N SER A 125 21.11 -11.86 10.39
CA SER A 125 21.46 -11.90 11.82
C SER A 125 20.38 -12.58 12.68
N ARG A 126 19.13 -12.63 12.19
CA ARG A 126 18.01 -13.34 12.82
C ARG A 126 17.90 -14.81 12.36
N GLY A 127 18.78 -15.24 11.47
CA GLY A 127 18.82 -16.62 10.96
C GLY A 127 17.95 -16.85 9.72
N TYR A 128 17.53 -15.80 9.03
CA TYR A 128 16.86 -15.92 7.73
C TYR A 128 17.86 -16.21 6.62
N HIS A 129 17.45 -17.00 5.63
CA HIS A 129 18.15 -17.08 4.34
C HIS A 129 17.53 -16.04 3.41
N VAL A 130 18.32 -15.12 2.86
CA VAL A 130 17.81 -13.96 2.11
C VAL A 130 18.51 -13.87 0.77
N ASP A 131 17.73 -13.92 -0.30
CA ASP A 131 18.17 -13.61 -1.66
C ASP A 131 17.56 -12.29 -2.13
N VAL A 132 18.26 -11.61 -3.02
CA VAL A 132 17.91 -10.28 -3.51
C VAL A 132 17.57 -10.34 -4.99
N TYR A 133 16.50 -9.67 -5.38
CA TYR A 133 16.11 -9.51 -6.78
C TYR A 133 15.89 -8.03 -7.09
N ILE A 134 16.67 -7.46 -8.01
CA ILE A 134 16.54 -6.05 -8.38
C ILE A 134 15.88 -5.93 -9.74
N ILE A 135 14.77 -5.21 -9.78
CA ILE A 135 14.04 -4.86 -10.99
C ILE A 135 14.31 -3.37 -11.28
N SER A 136 14.99 -3.08 -12.38
CA SER A 136 15.33 -1.71 -12.75
C SER A 136 14.63 -1.26 -14.03
N TYR A 137 14.14 -0.02 -14.02
CA TYR A 137 13.67 0.63 -15.26
C TYR A 137 14.81 0.80 -16.29
N TYR A 138 16.04 0.93 -15.81
CA TYR A 138 17.23 1.19 -16.61
C TYR A 138 18.13 -0.04 -16.67
N GLU A 139 19.10 -0.04 -17.59
CA GLU A 139 20.22 -0.97 -17.57
C GLU A 139 21.20 -0.60 -16.45
N MET A 140 21.35 -1.47 -15.46
CA MET A 140 22.23 -1.19 -14.33
C MET A 140 23.68 -1.37 -14.74
N THR A 141 24.41 -0.26 -14.85
CA THR A 141 25.80 -0.27 -15.35
C THR A 141 26.81 -0.74 -14.30
N ARG A 142 26.43 -0.67 -13.00
CA ARG A 142 27.32 -0.94 -11.86
C ARG A 142 26.84 -2.08 -10.96
N LYS A 143 26.32 -3.17 -11.54
CA LYS A 143 25.86 -4.38 -10.82
C LYS A 143 26.90 -4.95 -9.85
N SER A 144 28.19 -4.84 -10.20
CA SER A 144 29.30 -5.30 -9.36
C SER A 144 29.33 -4.65 -7.98
N LEU A 145 28.84 -3.41 -7.83
CA LEU A 145 28.75 -2.75 -6.52
C LEU A 145 27.70 -3.42 -5.62
N VAL A 146 26.55 -3.78 -6.19
CA VAL A 146 25.50 -4.51 -5.46
C VAL A 146 25.99 -5.90 -5.07
N LEU A 147 26.56 -6.64 -6.04
CA LEU A 147 27.08 -7.99 -5.82
C LEU A 147 28.15 -8.01 -4.73
N SER A 148 29.11 -7.09 -4.77
CA SER A 148 30.16 -6.97 -3.75
C SER A 148 29.55 -6.64 -2.38
N ALA A 149 28.60 -5.70 -2.33
CA ALA A 149 27.96 -5.30 -1.08
C ALA A 149 27.15 -6.43 -0.42
N MET A 150 26.52 -7.32 -1.20
CA MET A 150 25.82 -8.50 -0.68
C MET A 150 26.81 -9.60 -0.28
N ALA A 151 27.83 -9.87 -1.10
CA ALA A 151 28.87 -10.86 -0.79
C ALA A 151 29.67 -10.53 0.50
N GLU A 152 29.81 -9.24 0.83
CA GLU A 152 30.38 -8.79 2.11
C GLU A 152 29.53 -9.20 3.33
N LEU A 153 28.22 -9.42 3.17
CA LEU A 153 27.34 -9.91 4.23
C LEU A 153 27.38 -11.43 4.33
N SER A 154 27.30 -12.12 3.20
CA SER A 154 27.41 -13.58 3.09
C SER A 154 27.63 -13.98 1.63
N SER A 155 28.47 -14.99 1.41
CA SER A 155 28.68 -15.58 0.07
C SER A 155 27.46 -16.34 -0.46
N ASP A 156 26.53 -16.68 0.42
CA ASP A 156 25.37 -17.53 0.09
C ASP A 156 24.17 -16.71 -0.42
N ILE A 157 24.28 -15.38 -0.44
CA ILE A 157 23.22 -14.49 -0.94
C ILE A 157 23.28 -14.47 -2.47
N ASN A 158 22.21 -14.93 -3.11
CA ASN A 158 22.04 -14.77 -4.54
C ASN A 158 21.47 -13.39 -4.85
N VAL A 159 22.01 -12.74 -5.89
CA VAL A 159 21.52 -11.45 -6.39
C VAL A 159 21.16 -11.60 -7.86
N ASN A 160 19.89 -11.38 -8.18
CA ASN A 160 19.37 -11.41 -9.53
C ASN A 160 18.98 -10.00 -10.01
N PHE A 161 19.06 -9.77 -11.32
CA PHE A 161 18.77 -8.48 -11.93
C PHE A 161 17.82 -8.65 -13.11
N TRP A 162 16.79 -7.81 -13.17
CA TRP A 162 15.96 -7.61 -14.34
C TRP A 162 15.99 -6.14 -14.74
N ASP A 163 16.82 -5.86 -15.75
CA ASP A 163 17.02 -4.53 -16.30
C ASP A 163 15.99 -4.21 -17.39
N ASN A 164 15.77 -2.91 -17.65
CA ASN A 164 14.84 -2.41 -18.67
C ASN A 164 13.43 -3.02 -18.51
N ALA A 165 13.00 -3.19 -17.26
CA ALA A 165 11.83 -3.97 -16.91
C ALA A 165 10.51 -3.18 -16.94
N ALA A 166 10.49 -1.95 -17.48
CA ALA A 166 9.24 -1.19 -17.55
C ALA A 166 8.19 -1.96 -18.35
N PRO A 167 6.98 -2.17 -17.81
CA PRO A 167 5.90 -2.76 -18.57
C PRO A 167 5.53 -1.84 -19.73
N ILE A 168 5.18 -2.45 -20.87
CA ILE A 168 4.64 -1.72 -22.01
C ILE A 168 3.13 -1.62 -21.84
N SER A 169 2.56 -0.44 -22.04
CA SER A 169 1.11 -0.26 -22.18
C SER A 169 0.77 0.59 -23.39
N TYR A 170 -0.51 0.70 -23.74
CA TYR A 170 -0.96 1.69 -24.72
C TYR A 170 -0.96 3.08 -24.10
N ASP A 171 -0.69 4.11 -24.90
CA ASP A 171 -0.87 5.51 -24.49
C ASP A 171 -2.31 5.68 -24.01
N PRO A 172 -2.53 5.92 -22.70
CA PRO A 172 -3.87 5.93 -22.14
C PRO A 172 -4.72 7.08 -22.69
N MET A 173 -4.10 8.17 -23.17
CA MET A 173 -4.83 9.29 -23.79
C MET A 173 -5.31 8.97 -25.21
N LYS A 174 -4.78 7.89 -25.80
CA LYS A 174 -5.05 7.48 -27.17
C LYS A 174 -5.47 6.03 -27.30
N ARG A 175 -5.62 5.27 -26.21
CA ARG A 175 -5.80 3.81 -26.25
C ARG A 175 -6.96 3.36 -27.14
N ASP A 176 -8.04 4.15 -27.15
CA ASP A 176 -9.26 3.86 -27.91
C ASP A 176 -9.20 4.41 -29.35
N LYS A 177 -8.06 5.00 -29.74
CA LYS A 177 -7.83 5.55 -31.08
C LYS A 177 -7.02 4.57 -31.93
N PRO A 178 -7.26 4.51 -33.25
CA PRO A 178 -6.46 3.69 -34.15
C PRO A 178 -4.96 4.05 -34.16
N ASP A 179 -4.58 5.26 -33.71
CA ASP A 179 -3.20 5.73 -33.61
C ASP A 179 -2.57 5.52 -32.22
N ALA A 180 -3.18 4.71 -31.35
CA ALA A 180 -2.64 4.38 -30.03
C ALA A 180 -1.22 3.82 -30.16
N LYS A 181 -0.25 4.47 -29.51
CA LYS A 181 1.14 4.00 -29.48
C LYS A 181 1.40 3.19 -28.22
N LEU A 182 2.26 2.20 -28.34
CA LEU A 182 2.85 1.54 -27.18
C LEU A 182 3.87 2.49 -26.52
N TRP A 183 3.94 2.47 -25.19
CA TRP A 183 4.88 3.26 -24.41
C TRP A 183 5.33 2.50 -23.15
N GLU A 184 6.49 2.86 -22.64
CA GLU A 184 7.02 2.34 -21.38
C GLU A 184 6.30 3.00 -20.19
N ASN A 185 5.55 2.19 -19.44
CA ASN A 185 4.83 2.66 -18.27
C ASN A 185 5.70 2.49 -17.00
N THR A 186 6.57 3.46 -16.76
CA THR A 186 7.44 3.48 -15.57
C THR A 186 6.68 3.48 -14.24
N LEU A 187 5.45 4.02 -14.20
CA LEU A 187 4.59 3.97 -13.01
C LEU A 187 4.11 2.54 -12.71
N GLY A 188 4.14 1.66 -13.70
CA GLY A 188 3.80 0.25 -13.54
C GLY A 188 4.97 -0.65 -13.16
N LEU A 189 6.19 -0.13 -12.93
CA LEU A 189 7.38 -0.97 -12.71
C LEU A 189 7.17 -2.01 -11.58
N ALA A 190 6.53 -1.61 -10.48
CA ALA A 190 6.24 -2.50 -9.36
C ALA A 190 5.27 -3.65 -9.66
N ARG A 191 4.61 -3.65 -10.83
CA ARG A 191 3.87 -4.83 -11.33
C ARG A 191 4.80 -6.02 -11.53
N GLN A 192 6.07 -5.77 -11.91
CA GLN A 192 7.04 -6.83 -12.18
C GLN A 192 7.39 -7.67 -10.95
N HIS A 193 7.16 -7.15 -9.74
CA HIS A 193 7.17 -7.95 -8.51
C HIS A 193 6.35 -9.24 -8.66
N ARG A 194 5.19 -9.19 -9.31
CA ARG A 194 4.30 -10.37 -9.46
C ARG A 194 4.87 -11.44 -10.38
N PHE A 195 5.63 -11.05 -11.41
CA PHE A 195 6.30 -12.01 -12.30
C PHE A 195 7.44 -12.70 -11.57
N VAL A 196 8.27 -11.93 -10.86
CA VAL A 196 9.33 -12.49 -10.01
C VAL A 196 8.76 -13.45 -8.96
N VAL A 197 7.70 -13.04 -8.25
CA VAL A 197 7.03 -13.90 -7.25
C VAL A 197 6.47 -15.17 -7.90
N LYS A 198 5.81 -15.07 -9.05
CA LYS A 198 5.28 -16.24 -9.77
C LYS A 198 6.38 -17.26 -10.07
N ASP A 199 7.46 -16.78 -10.66
CA ASP A 199 8.54 -17.66 -11.14
C ASP A 199 9.32 -18.30 -9.98
N ASN A 200 9.24 -17.72 -8.78
CA ASN A 200 9.97 -18.16 -7.59
C ASN A 200 9.05 -18.64 -6.45
N LEU A 201 7.74 -18.82 -6.71
CA LEU A 201 6.74 -19.02 -5.65
C LEU A 201 7.08 -20.22 -4.75
N PHE A 202 7.58 -21.30 -5.35
CA PHE A 202 7.90 -22.54 -4.65
C PHE A 202 9.30 -22.57 -4.02
N ASP A 203 10.16 -21.62 -4.40
CA ASP A 203 11.55 -21.56 -3.95
C ASP A 203 11.75 -20.73 -2.68
N TYR A 204 10.76 -19.92 -2.29
CA TYR A 204 10.85 -19.05 -1.11
C TYR A 204 9.59 -19.10 -0.27
N ASP A 205 9.74 -18.91 1.04
CA ASP A 205 8.67 -19.06 2.02
C ASP A 205 8.00 -17.70 2.31
N LEU A 206 8.76 -16.61 2.15
CA LEU A 206 8.32 -15.23 2.35
C LEU A 206 8.84 -14.33 1.23
N PHE A 207 8.01 -13.40 0.78
CA PHE A 207 8.35 -12.44 -0.26
C PHE A 207 8.21 -11.01 0.27
N LEU A 208 9.25 -10.20 0.08
CA LEU A 208 9.30 -8.78 0.43
C LEU A 208 9.41 -8.03 -0.90
N ASN A 209 8.42 -7.22 -1.26
CA ASN A 209 8.37 -6.55 -2.57
C ASN A 209 8.19 -5.05 -2.40
N PHE A 210 9.27 -4.27 -2.51
CA PHE A 210 9.27 -2.85 -2.11
C PHE A 210 10.02 -1.93 -3.09
N GLU A 211 9.79 -0.62 -2.96
CA GLU A 211 10.61 0.43 -3.56
C GLU A 211 12.02 0.47 -2.95
N ASP A 212 12.98 1.02 -3.68
CA ASP A 212 14.41 1.03 -3.34
C ASP A 212 14.81 1.99 -2.20
N ASP A 213 13.86 2.75 -1.66
CA ASP A 213 14.04 3.66 -0.54
C ASP A 213 13.24 3.28 0.71
N MET A 214 12.74 2.04 0.78
CA MET A 214 12.07 1.48 1.95
C MET A 214 13.04 0.67 2.82
N ILE A 215 13.26 1.10 4.07
CA ILE A 215 14.06 0.33 5.04
C ILE A 215 13.19 -0.73 5.69
N LEU A 216 13.53 -2.00 5.44
CA LEU A 216 12.96 -3.17 6.11
C LEU A 216 14.00 -3.82 7.00
N ASN A 217 13.57 -4.45 8.09
CA ASN A 217 14.46 -5.19 8.98
C ASN A 217 13.79 -6.46 9.52
N ALA A 218 14.56 -7.24 10.29
CA ALA A 218 14.07 -8.49 10.85
C ALA A 218 12.90 -8.32 11.81
N ASP A 219 12.83 -7.21 12.56
CA ASP A 219 11.76 -7.01 13.54
C ASP A 219 10.39 -6.82 12.88
N MET A 220 10.33 -6.19 11.70
CA MET A 220 9.13 -6.10 10.87
C MET A 220 8.73 -7.45 10.29
N VAL A 221 9.71 -8.24 9.83
CA VAL A 221 9.50 -9.60 9.31
C VAL A 221 8.95 -10.52 10.41
N ASP A 222 9.56 -10.49 11.59
CA ASP A 222 9.14 -11.26 12.76
C ASP A 222 7.70 -10.92 13.14
N ASN A 223 7.36 -9.62 13.20
CA ASN A 223 6.00 -9.15 13.47
C ASN A 223 4.99 -9.64 12.43
N HIS A 224 5.33 -9.50 11.13
CA HIS A 224 4.48 -9.95 10.03
C HIS A 224 4.18 -11.45 10.11
N LEU A 225 5.21 -12.27 10.34
CA LEU A 225 5.07 -13.71 10.48
C LEU A 225 4.25 -14.10 11.72
N GLN A 226 4.49 -13.45 12.86
CA GLN A 226 3.76 -13.71 14.10
C GLN A 226 2.27 -13.37 13.98
N MET A 227 1.94 -12.19 13.46
CA MET A 227 0.55 -11.79 13.25
C MET A 227 -0.13 -12.66 12.19
N THR A 228 0.55 -12.99 11.10
CA THR A 228 0.03 -13.90 10.06
C THR A 228 -0.29 -15.28 10.66
N LYS A 229 0.59 -15.84 11.48
CA LYS A 229 0.34 -17.10 12.19
C LYS A 229 -0.89 -17.01 13.11
N THR A 230 -1.02 -15.89 13.82
CA THR A 230 -2.17 -15.66 14.71
C THR A 230 -3.47 -15.54 13.93
N LEU A 231 -3.48 -14.82 12.81
CA LEU A 231 -4.63 -14.73 11.90
C LEU A 231 -5.05 -16.09 11.35
N TYR A 232 -4.09 -16.95 10.99
CA TYR A 232 -4.38 -18.31 10.57
C TYR A 232 -5.01 -19.13 11.69
N LYS A 233 -4.45 -19.07 12.90
CA LYS A 233 -5.03 -19.75 14.07
C LYS A 233 -6.48 -19.32 14.32
N LEU A 234 -6.74 -18.01 14.30
CA LEU A 234 -8.09 -17.47 14.48
C LEU A 234 -9.05 -17.97 13.39
N ARG A 235 -8.57 -18.05 12.14
CA ARG A 235 -9.37 -18.52 10.99
C ARG A 235 -9.80 -19.98 11.12
N GLU A 236 -8.96 -20.85 11.66
CA GLU A 236 -9.30 -22.27 11.85
C GLU A 236 -10.50 -22.46 12.79
N THR A 237 -10.65 -21.59 13.78
CA THR A 237 -11.72 -21.65 14.78
C THR A 237 -12.89 -20.70 14.51
N ALA A 238 -12.76 -19.82 13.51
CA ALA A 238 -13.78 -18.84 13.19
C ALA A 238 -15.02 -19.47 12.56
N PRO A 239 -16.23 -18.94 12.81
CA PRO A 239 -17.43 -19.38 12.12
C PRO A 239 -17.40 -18.99 10.64
N ASP A 240 -18.14 -19.72 9.80
CA ASP A 240 -18.30 -19.36 8.38
C ASP A 240 -19.21 -18.12 8.23
N GLU A 241 -20.25 -18.02 9.07
CA GLU A 241 -21.21 -16.93 9.08
C GLU A 241 -21.42 -16.37 10.50
N VAL A 242 -21.79 -15.10 10.59
CA VAL A 242 -22.21 -14.44 11.83
C VAL A 242 -23.49 -13.64 11.58
N PRO A 243 -24.30 -13.36 12.63
CA PRO A 243 -25.46 -12.49 12.51
C PRO A 243 -25.15 -11.10 11.91
N ASP A 244 -26.12 -10.48 11.22
CA ASP A 244 -25.94 -9.20 10.52
C ASP A 244 -25.58 -8.02 11.42
N ASP A 245 -26.08 -8.04 12.65
CA ASP A 245 -25.73 -7.08 13.69
C ASP A 245 -24.26 -7.25 14.11
N GLN A 246 -23.77 -8.49 14.20
CA GLN A 246 -22.37 -8.77 14.49
C GLN A 246 -21.42 -8.26 13.40
N LEU A 247 -21.83 -8.24 12.13
CA LEU A 247 -21.04 -7.64 11.04
C LEU A 247 -20.82 -6.13 11.17
N LYS A 248 -21.64 -5.45 11.99
CA LYS A 248 -21.53 -4.01 12.26
C LYS A 248 -20.77 -3.71 13.55
N ASN A 249 -20.49 -4.72 14.36
CA ASN A 249 -19.81 -4.57 15.64
C ASN A 249 -18.30 -4.49 15.46
N PHE A 250 -17.66 -3.58 16.21
CA PHE A 250 -16.21 -3.38 16.22
C PHE A 250 -15.45 -4.34 17.15
N HIS A 251 -16.15 -5.32 17.70
CA HIS A 251 -15.60 -6.38 18.55
C HIS A 251 -16.38 -7.68 18.31
N GLY A 252 -15.93 -8.79 18.92
CA GLY A 252 -16.57 -10.10 18.82
C GLY A 252 -16.09 -10.92 17.61
N PRO A 253 -16.71 -12.10 17.38
CA PRO A 253 -16.21 -13.07 16.41
C PRO A 253 -16.19 -12.48 15.00
N LEU A 254 -15.15 -12.88 14.26
CA LEU A 254 -14.97 -12.63 12.85
C LEU A 254 -15.23 -13.91 12.07
N THR A 255 -15.74 -13.78 10.84
CA THR A 255 -15.88 -14.95 9.95
C THR A 255 -14.53 -15.39 9.41
N LYS A 256 -14.45 -16.64 8.91
CA LYS A 256 -13.26 -17.12 8.20
C LYS A 256 -12.88 -16.22 7.03
N ASP A 257 -13.86 -15.73 6.28
CA ASP A 257 -13.61 -14.86 5.12
C ASP A 257 -13.11 -13.47 5.49
N GLN A 258 -13.58 -12.90 6.61
CA GLN A 258 -13.05 -11.66 7.16
C GLN A 258 -11.57 -11.81 7.55
N LEU A 259 -11.23 -12.89 8.24
CA LEU A 259 -9.85 -13.17 8.67
C LEU A 259 -8.93 -13.49 7.49
N LYS A 260 -9.42 -14.22 6.50
CA LYS A 260 -8.70 -14.53 5.27
C LYS A 260 -8.32 -13.28 4.47
N ARG A 261 -9.13 -12.22 4.55
CA ARG A 261 -8.85 -10.92 3.95
C ARG A 261 -8.05 -9.99 4.85
N SER A 262 -7.65 -10.43 6.04
CA SER A 262 -6.85 -9.63 6.96
C SER A 262 -5.37 -9.93 6.80
N TYR A 263 -4.51 -8.92 6.87
CA TYR A 263 -3.06 -9.11 6.91
C TYR A 263 -2.36 -8.00 7.71
N PRO A 264 -1.13 -8.24 8.20
CA PRO A 264 -0.36 -7.21 8.90
C PRO A 264 -0.02 -6.06 7.93
N GLY A 265 -0.51 -4.86 8.23
CA GLY A 265 -0.24 -3.66 7.44
C GLY A 265 1.04 -2.96 7.88
N LEU A 266 1.58 -2.12 7.02
CA LEU A 266 2.68 -1.20 7.34
C LEU A 266 2.21 0.25 7.23
N MET A 267 2.89 1.15 7.93
CA MET A 267 2.70 2.58 7.87
C MET A 267 4.00 3.27 7.53
N ARG A 268 4.04 3.91 6.37
CA ARG A 268 5.21 4.64 5.92
C ARG A 268 5.41 5.91 6.73
N VAL A 269 6.63 6.08 7.21
CA VAL A 269 7.10 7.23 7.98
C VAL A 269 8.33 7.85 7.34
N GLU A 270 8.51 9.14 7.54
CA GLU A 270 9.75 9.87 7.23
C GLU A 270 10.28 10.56 8.50
N VAL A 271 11.53 11.03 8.44
CA VAL A 271 12.16 11.80 9.52
C VAL A 271 12.08 13.30 9.21
N LEU A 272 11.73 14.09 10.21
CA LEU A 272 11.80 15.56 10.26
C LEU A 272 13.25 16.01 10.38
N LEU A 273 13.84 16.33 9.23
CA LEU A 273 15.22 16.84 9.16
C LEU A 273 15.32 18.34 9.45
N ASP A 274 14.26 19.11 9.16
CA ASP A 274 14.21 20.55 9.36
C ASP A 274 12.78 20.97 9.70
N GLU A 275 12.43 20.83 10.98
CA GLU A 275 11.09 21.15 11.48
C GLU A 275 10.76 22.66 11.34
N LYS A 276 11.78 23.52 11.39
CA LYS A 276 11.58 24.97 11.26
C LYS A 276 11.03 25.33 9.89
N HIS A 277 11.55 24.74 8.81
CA HIS A 277 11.10 25.03 7.45
C HIS A 277 10.03 24.06 6.96
N PHE A 278 10.10 22.78 7.33
CA PHE A 278 9.26 21.70 6.83
C PHE A 278 8.55 20.90 7.94
N GLY A 279 8.20 21.57 9.05
CA GLY A 279 7.49 20.96 10.18
C GLY A 279 6.11 20.38 9.85
N THR A 280 5.52 19.74 10.84
CA THR A 280 4.21 19.07 10.79
C THR A 280 3.06 20.04 11.03
N GLN A 281 1.84 19.52 11.10
CA GLN A 281 0.67 20.31 11.49
C GLN A 281 0.86 20.93 12.88
N SER A 282 0.49 22.21 13.01
CA SER A 282 0.53 22.92 14.30
C SER A 282 -0.75 22.73 15.12
N LYS A 283 -1.84 22.38 14.44
CA LYS A 283 -3.13 22.06 15.04
C LYS A 283 -3.49 20.64 14.63
N LEU A 284 -3.64 19.77 15.63
CA LEU A 284 -4.09 18.41 15.41
C LEU A 284 -5.60 18.37 15.07
N ASP A 285 -6.02 17.26 14.48
CA ASP A 285 -7.42 16.86 14.41
C ASP A 285 -8.05 16.88 15.82
N PRO A 286 -9.38 17.07 15.93
CA PRO A 286 -10.07 17.34 17.20
C PRO A 286 -10.10 16.16 18.20
N VAL A 287 -9.59 14.98 17.82
CA VAL A 287 -9.42 13.85 18.73
C VAL A 287 -8.28 14.17 19.71
N PRO A 288 -8.52 14.19 21.04
CA PRO A 288 -7.48 14.40 22.02
C PRO A 288 -6.37 13.34 21.93
N VAL A 289 -5.14 13.75 22.24
CA VAL A 289 -4.00 12.83 22.38
C VAL A 289 -4.02 12.29 23.81
N ALA A 290 -4.20 10.97 23.98
CA ALA A 290 -4.07 10.33 25.28
C ALA A 290 -2.63 10.43 25.80
N ASP A 291 -2.45 10.43 27.12
CA ASP A 291 -1.12 10.30 27.71
C ASP A 291 -0.58 8.88 27.48
N HIS A 292 0.64 8.77 26.96
CA HIS A 292 1.29 7.50 26.66
C HIS A 292 2.81 7.64 26.68
N ALA A 293 3.51 6.52 26.88
CA ALA A 293 4.95 6.48 26.71
C ALA A 293 5.32 6.67 25.23
N ASP A 294 6.43 7.34 24.97
CA ASP A 294 6.98 7.49 23.62
C ASP A 294 7.15 6.13 22.93
N ILE A 295 6.73 6.05 21.67
CA ILE A 295 6.97 4.86 20.85
C ILE A 295 8.47 4.70 20.66
N ASP A 296 9.01 3.50 20.87
CA ASP A 296 10.40 3.19 20.56
C ASP A 296 10.60 3.19 19.04
N PRO A 297 11.35 4.14 18.45
CA PRO A 297 11.55 4.19 17.00
C PRO A 297 12.58 3.15 16.52
N LYS A 298 13.28 2.47 17.42
CA LYS A 298 14.36 1.54 17.08
C LYS A 298 13.94 0.41 16.13
N PRO A 299 12.80 -0.28 16.34
CA PRO A 299 12.39 -1.36 15.44
C PRO A 299 12.07 -0.92 14.02
N CYS A 300 11.82 0.38 13.77
CA CYS A 300 11.57 0.87 12.43
C CYS A 300 12.77 1.58 11.82
N CYS A 301 13.28 2.57 12.55
CA CYS A 301 13.89 3.71 11.91
C CYS A 301 15.31 3.98 12.43
N HIS A 302 15.83 3.17 13.36
CA HIS A 302 17.25 3.20 13.70
C HIS A 302 18.04 2.45 12.64
N LEU A 303 19.11 3.08 12.17
CA LEU A 303 19.96 2.59 11.11
C LEU A 303 21.35 2.28 11.66
N SER A 304 22.05 1.34 11.05
CA SER A 304 23.49 1.25 11.22
C SER A 304 24.23 2.35 10.45
N ASN A 305 25.52 2.53 10.75
CA ASN A 305 26.39 3.47 10.04
C ASN A 305 26.41 3.26 8.51
N ILE A 306 26.07 2.06 8.04
CA ILE A 306 26.05 1.70 6.62
C ILE A 306 24.93 2.44 5.89
N ALA A 307 23.75 2.56 6.51
CA ALA A 307 22.57 3.18 5.92
C ALA A 307 22.39 4.65 6.31
N SER A 308 23.04 5.10 7.39
CA SER A 308 22.94 6.49 7.85
C SER A 308 23.61 7.49 6.90
N SER A 309 23.07 8.69 6.83
CA SER A 309 23.66 9.87 6.17
C SER A 309 23.08 11.15 6.78
N ASP A 310 23.53 12.33 6.34
CA ASP A 310 22.93 13.61 6.76
C ASP A 310 21.44 13.69 6.43
N SER A 311 21.01 12.99 5.37
CA SER A 311 19.61 12.91 4.96
C SER A 311 18.87 11.71 5.55
N ARG A 312 19.54 10.88 6.37
CA ARG A 312 19.03 9.65 7.00
C ARG A 312 19.69 9.45 8.36
N PRO A 313 19.23 10.15 9.41
CA PRO A 313 19.88 10.08 10.70
C PRO A 313 19.89 8.66 11.25
N GLN A 314 20.93 8.36 12.03
CA GLN A 314 21.16 7.01 12.54
C GLN A 314 20.12 6.57 13.57
N ALA A 315 19.69 7.48 14.45
CA ALA A 315 18.79 7.17 15.55
C ALA A 315 17.78 8.31 15.73
N PRO A 316 16.84 8.50 14.80
CA PRO A 316 15.79 9.49 14.96
C PRO A 316 14.98 9.20 16.23
N THR A 317 14.57 10.25 16.92
CA THR A 317 13.64 10.17 18.04
C THR A 317 12.20 10.15 17.51
N THR A 318 11.25 9.64 18.29
CA THR A 318 9.86 9.46 17.81
C THR A 318 9.17 10.78 17.46
N ASP A 319 9.52 11.88 18.12
CA ASP A 319 9.02 13.24 17.83
C ASP A 319 9.54 13.82 16.51
N GLN A 320 10.55 13.17 15.92
CA GLN A 320 11.04 13.45 14.57
C GLN A 320 10.34 12.59 13.50
N LEU A 321 9.55 11.59 13.88
CA LEU A 321 8.86 10.73 12.91
C LEU A 321 7.47 11.26 12.59
N PHE A 322 7.11 11.26 11.30
CA PHE A 322 5.79 11.71 10.86
C PHE A 322 5.26 10.89 9.68
N LEU A 323 3.94 10.93 9.52
CA LEU A 323 3.17 10.37 8.40
C LEU A 323 2.59 11.53 7.57
N TRP A 324 2.36 11.35 6.27
CA TRP A 324 1.79 12.40 5.41
C TRP A 324 0.51 12.04 4.65
N GLU A 325 0.13 10.77 4.68
CA GLU A 325 -0.98 10.17 3.92
C GLU A 325 -2.04 9.58 4.86
N THR A 326 -1.95 9.82 6.16
CA THR A 326 -2.79 9.15 7.16
C THR A 326 -3.16 10.13 8.23
N ASN A 327 -4.46 10.27 8.45
CA ASN A 327 -5.00 11.13 9.49
C ASN A 327 -6.10 10.38 10.25
N ILE A 328 -6.23 10.68 11.54
CA ILE A 328 -7.12 10.00 12.48
C ILE A 328 -8.58 10.00 11.99
N ILE A 329 -9.03 11.04 11.26
CA ILE A 329 -10.40 11.12 10.71
C ILE A 329 -10.78 9.92 9.82
N ALA A 330 -9.81 9.29 9.14
CA ALA A 330 -10.08 8.13 8.30
C ALA A 330 -10.01 6.79 9.05
N LEU A 331 -9.40 6.79 10.23
CA LEU A 331 -9.07 5.57 10.98
C LEU A 331 -10.18 5.18 11.96
N GLY A 332 -10.14 3.91 12.34
CA GLY A 332 -10.92 3.35 13.43
C GLY A 332 -10.14 2.22 14.08
N VAL A 333 -10.64 1.77 15.23
CA VAL A 333 -10.02 0.71 16.01
C VAL A 333 -10.94 -0.49 16.11
N ARG A 334 -10.38 -1.69 16.19
CA ARG A 334 -11.11 -2.94 16.36
C ARG A 334 -10.40 -3.80 17.40
N HIS A 335 -11.15 -4.43 18.29
CA HIS A 335 -10.61 -5.49 19.13
C HIS A 335 -10.72 -6.84 18.39
N ILE A 336 -9.59 -7.53 18.24
CA ILE A 336 -9.53 -8.88 17.68
C ILE A 336 -8.90 -9.79 18.73
N ASP A 337 -9.57 -10.89 19.05
CA ASP A 337 -9.07 -11.84 20.03
C ASP A 337 -7.65 -12.31 19.68
N GLU A 338 -6.80 -12.49 20.70
CA GLU A 338 -5.36 -12.80 20.61
C GLU A 338 -4.46 -11.72 19.99
N LEU A 339 -4.97 -10.84 19.13
CA LEU A 339 -4.23 -9.69 18.59
C LEU A 339 -4.39 -8.41 19.43
N GLY A 340 -5.45 -8.33 20.24
CA GLY A 340 -5.80 -7.15 21.02
C GLY A 340 -6.40 -6.03 20.16
N TRP A 341 -6.09 -4.79 20.50
CA TRP A 341 -6.55 -3.62 19.76
C TRP A 341 -5.69 -3.38 18.52
N VAL A 342 -6.34 -3.26 17.37
CA VAL A 342 -5.72 -2.93 16.09
C VAL A 342 -6.39 -1.72 15.47
N THR A 343 -5.66 -0.91 14.70
CA THR A 343 -6.26 0.04 13.77
C THR A 343 -6.33 -0.55 12.37
N LEU A 344 -7.41 -0.21 11.66
CA LEU A 344 -7.65 -0.65 10.29
C LEU A 344 -7.22 0.42 9.30
N LEU A 345 -6.20 0.13 8.47
CA LEU A 345 -5.86 0.99 7.34
C LEU A 345 -6.80 0.67 6.17
N ARG A 346 -7.97 1.32 6.18
CA ARG A 346 -9.10 0.95 5.32
C ARG A 346 -8.78 1.02 3.83
N GLY A 347 -9.27 0.00 3.13
CA GLY A 347 -9.35 -0.04 1.69
C GLY A 347 -10.44 0.86 1.10
N PRO A 348 -10.29 1.33 -0.16
CA PRO A 348 -11.21 2.29 -0.76
C PRO A 348 -12.60 1.78 -1.22
N ARG A 349 -13.08 0.59 -0.83
CA ARG A 349 -14.51 0.20 -0.92
C ARG A 349 -14.71 -1.22 -0.36
N ALA A 350 -15.96 -1.62 -0.16
CA ALA A 350 -16.38 -3.02 -0.28
C ALA A 350 -17.04 -3.21 -1.66
N ARG A 351 -17.05 -4.43 -2.21
CA ARG A 351 -17.88 -4.71 -3.40
C ARG A 351 -19.36 -4.67 -2.97
N ASN A 352 -20.24 -4.12 -3.81
CA ASN A 352 -21.63 -3.79 -3.41
C ASN A 352 -22.46 -5.03 -3.02
N ASP A 353 -22.00 -6.21 -3.41
CA ASP A 353 -22.59 -7.54 -3.23
C ASP A 353 -21.90 -8.37 -2.13
N GLU A 354 -20.74 -7.94 -1.64
CA GLU A 354 -19.95 -8.68 -0.65
C GLU A 354 -20.32 -8.25 0.77
N LYS A 355 -21.46 -8.77 1.26
CA LYS A 355 -21.87 -8.59 2.66
C LYS A 355 -20.86 -9.28 3.59
N GLY A 356 -20.41 -8.55 4.61
CA GLY A 356 -19.61 -9.12 5.69
C GLY A 356 -18.13 -9.34 5.40
N LEU A 357 -17.58 -8.87 4.26
CA LEU A 357 -16.14 -9.05 3.97
C LEU A 357 -15.24 -7.92 4.50
N THR A 358 -15.82 -6.76 4.79
CA THR A 358 -15.10 -5.65 5.44
C THR A 358 -15.24 -5.77 6.95
N LEU A 359 -14.14 -5.57 7.66
CA LEU A 359 -14.14 -5.48 9.11
C LEU A 359 -14.80 -4.17 9.55
N ALA A 360 -15.77 -4.26 10.44
CA ALA A 360 -16.28 -3.09 11.15
C ALA A 360 -15.27 -2.64 12.22
N ASP A 361 -15.22 -1.33 12.46
CA ASP A 361 -14.37 -0.66 13.44
C ASP A 361 -15.15 0.41 14.21
N PHE A 362 -14.60 0.79 15.36
CA PHE A 362 -15.03 1.95 16.11
C PHE A 362 -14.35 3.17 15.49
N TRP A 363 -15.09 3.89 14.65
CA TRP A 363 -14.57 5.02 13.90
C TRP A 363 -14.22 6.18 14.84
N SER A 364 -13.13 6.89 14.55
CA SER A 364 -12.65 8.03 15.33
C SER A 364 -13.66 9.18 15.46
N GLY A 365 -14.67 9.29 14.59
CA GLY A 365 -15.73 10.30 14.73
C GLY A 365 -16.97 9.86 15.52
N THR A 366 -17.00 8.63 16.05
CA THR A 366 -18.14 8.11 16.82
C THR A 366 -18.39 8.94 18.09
N GLY A 367 -17.32 9.48 18.70
CA GLY A 367 -17.38 10.40 19.85
C GLY A 367 -17.78 11.84 19.51
N ASN A 368 -18.27 12.12 18.28
CA ASN A 368 -18.62 13.46 17.81
C ASN A 368 -17.45 14.47 17.76
N TYR A 369 -16.19 13.99 17.77
CA TYR A 369 -15.00 14.85 17.68
C TYR A 369 -14.99 15.72 16.42
N PHE A 370 -15.49 15.20 15.30
CA PHE A 370 -15.53 15.89 14.00
C PHE A 370 -16.86 16.63 13.75
N GLY A 371 -17.76 16.69 14.73
CA GLY A 371 -19.05 17.37 14.61
C GLY A 371 -19.89 16.85 13.46
N LYS A 372 -20.06 17.66 12.41
CA LYS A 372 -20.85 17.30 11.22
C LYS A 372 -20.05 16.59 10.14
N ASP A 373 -18.72 16.59 10.25
CA ASP A 373 -17.88 15.96 9.25
C ASP A 373 -17.98 14.44 9.39
N GLY A 374 -18.34 13.78 8.29
CA GLY A 374 -18.42 12.33 8.22
C GLY A 374 -17.07 11.70 7.93
N ARG A 375 -16.98 10.38 8.15
CA ARG A 375 -15.80 9.61 7.73
C ARG A 375 -15.52 9.84 6.24
N PRO A 376 -14.25 10.10 5.86
CA PRO A 376 -13.87 10.18 4.46
C PRO A 376 -14.38 8.97 3.68
N LYS A 377 -14.81 9.21 2.44
CA LYS A 377 -15.29 8.12 1.59
C LYS A 377 -14.18 7.08 1.41
N PRO A 378 -14.51 5.77 1.42
CA PRO A 378 -13.61 4.76 0.90
C PRO A 378 -13.19 5.19 -0.51
N GLY A 379 -11.90 5.46 -0.74
CA GLY A 379 -11.40 6.04 -2.00
C GLY A 379 -10.59 7.31 -1.88
N ALA A 380 -10.65 7.98 -0.73
CA ALA A 380 -9.92 9.22 -0.51
C ALA A 380 -8.42 8.92 -0.29
N PHE A 381 -7.67 8.85 -1.40
CA PHE A 381 -6.24 8.48 -1.44
C PHE A 381 -5.37 9.38 -0.56
N GLU A 382 -5.79 10.61 -0.29
CA GLU A 382 -5.13 11.53 0.64
C GLU A 382 -5.11 11.05 2.10
N TYR A 383 -5.95 10.07 2.45
CA TYR A 383 -5.99 9.44 3.78
C TYR A 383 -5.56 7.96 3.76
N LEU A 384 -5.02 7.46 2.65
CA LEU A 384 -4.53 6.09 2.54
C LEU A 384 -3.02 6.05 2.74
N ASN A 385 -2.58 5.53 3.89
CA ASN A 385 -1.17 5.23 4.07
C ASN A 385 -0.71 4.26 2.99
N ASN A 386 0.28 4.65 2.20
CA ASN A 386 0.92 3.81 1.24
C ASN A 386 2.15 3.12 1.85
N GLU A 387 2.29 1.82 1.63
CA GLU A 387 3.34 1.00 2.25
C GLU A 387 4.69 1.04 1.52
N GLY A 388 4.73 1.56 0.28
CA GLY A 388 5.89 1.49 -0.61
C GLY A 388 6.28 0.05 -0.99
N GLY A 389 5.40 -0.92 -0.70
CA GLY A 389 5.57 -2.33 -1.01
C GLY A 389 4.57 -3.20 -0.25
N TRP A 390 4.87 -4.49 -0.14
CA TRP A 390 4.09 -5.45 0.65
C TRP A 390 4.91 -6.69 0.98
N MET A 391 4.50 -7.37 2.05
CA MET A 391 5.01 -8.68 2.45
C MET A 391 3.92 -9.73 2.29
N GLY A 392 4.30 -10.93 1.86
CA GLY A 392 3.38 -12.05 1.76
C GLY A 392 4.11 -13.37 1.90
N THR A 393 3.59 -14.26 2.75
CA THR A 393 4.03 -15.66 2.78
C THR A 393 3.60 -16.35 1.49
N ARG A 394 4.27 -17.45 1.13
CA ARG A 394 3.87 -18.28 -0.02
C ARG A 394 2.39 -18.65 0.03
N GLN A 395 1.90 -19.04 1.21
CA GLN A 395 0.49 -19.41 1.38
C GLN A 395 -0.44 -18.20 1.21
N GLN A 396 -0.14 -17.05 1.81
CA GLN A 396 -0.94 -15.84 1.62
C GLN A 396 -1.04 -15.50 0.13
N ILE A 397 0.08 -15.49 -0.59
CA ILE A 397 0.13 -15.17 -2.02
C ILE A 397 -0.69 -16.17 -2.84
N TRP A 398 -0.62 -17.47 -2.50
CA TRP A 398 -1.43 -18.49 -3.15
C TRP A 398 -2.92 -18.24 -2.93
N GLU A 399 -3.35 -17.99 -1.69
CA GLU A 399 -4.74 -17.68 -1.36
C GLU A 399 -5.22 -16.39 -2.03
N TRP A 400 -4.36 -15.37 -2.08
CA TRP A 400 -4.62 -14.13 -2.80
C TRP A 400 -4.88 -14.42 -4.27
N HIS A 401 -4.07 -15.29 -4.87
CA HIS A 401 -4.19 -15.64 -6.27
C HIS A 401 -5.41 -16.50 -6.60
N THR A 402 -5.70 -17.51 -5.80
CA THR A 402 -6.75 -18.49 -6.13
C THR A 402 -8.13 -18.10 -5.64
N GLU A 403 -8.22 -17.34 -4.54
CA GLU A 403 -9.48 -17.22 -3.78
C GLU A 403 -9.91 -15.79 -3.46
N ILE A 404 -8.99 -14.82 -3.40
CA ILE A 404 -9.31 -13.46 -2.91
C ILE A 404 -9.32 -12.40 -4.01
N CYS A 405 -8.25 -12.33 -4.78
CA CYS A 405 -8.06 -11.30 -5.81
C CYS A 405 -8.85 -11.64 -7.07
N LEU A 406 -9.68 -10.71 -7.52
CA LEU A 406 -10.42 -10.87 -8.77
C LEU A 406 -9.44 -10.92 -9.97
N GLY A 407 -9.51 -11.97 -10.77
CA GLY A 407 -8.56 -12.19 -11.88
C GLY A 407 -7.19 -12.72 -11.45
N GLY A 408 -7.02 -13.04 -10.17
CA GLY A 408 -5.77 -13.55 -9.61
C GLY A 408 -4.76 -12.46 -9.26
N PHE A 409 -3.86 -12.80 -8.33
CA PHE A 409 -2.79 -11.92 -7.84
C PHE A 409 -1.51 -11.99 -8.68
N LEU A 410 -1.19 -13.20 -9.16
CA LEU A 410 -0.03 -13.50 -10.01
C LEU A 410 -0.41 -13.56 -11.50
N PRO A 411 0.52 -13.28 -12.42
CA PRO A 411 0.27 -13.34 -13.86
C PRO A 411 0.07 -14.79 -14.37
N PRO A 412 -0.51 -15.00 -15.58
CA PRO A 412 -0.88 -13.98 -16.54
C PRO A 412 -2.14 -13.21 -16.13
N PHE A 413 -2.19 -11.92 -16.49
CA PHE A 413 -3.35 -11.06 -16.27
C PHE A 413 -4.22 -11.08 -17.53
N ASP A 414 -4.87 -12.21 -17.76
CA ASP A 414 -5.60 -12.48 -18.99
C ASP A 414 -7.01 -11.87 -19.01
N SER A 415 -7.61 -11.83 -20.20
CA SER A 415 -9.02 -11.48 -20.41
C SER A 415 -9.96 -12.39 -19.60
N PRO A 416 -11.10 -11.88 -19.07
CA PRO A 416 -11.66 -10.53 -19.25
C PRO A 416 -11.07 -9.46 -18.31
N HIS A 417 -10.12 -9.85 -17.46
CA HIS A 417 -9.63 -9.00 -16.38
C HIS A 417 -8.39 -8.18 -16.71
N TYR A 418 -7.86 -8.23 -17.94
CA TYR A 418 -6.67 -7.47 -18.36
C TYR A 418 -6.80 -5.95 -18.13
N ASN A 419 -8.01 -5.37 -18.25
CA ASN A 419 -8.26 -3.96 -17.95
C ASN A 419 -8.08 -3.62 -16.45
N PHE A 420 -7.89 -4.64 -15.61
CA PHE A 420 -7.71 -4.57 -14.16
C PHE A 420 -6.28 -4.88 -13.74
N ASP A 421 -5.35 -5.02 -14.69
CA ASP A 421 -3.94 -5.31 -14.43
C ASP A 421 -3.12 -4.09 -13.95
N GLY A 422 -3.80 -3.06 -13.43
CA GLY A 422 -3.17 -1.90 -12.83
C GLY A 422 -2.33 -1.02 -13.77
N LEU A 423 -2.27 -1.29 -15.08
CA LEU A 423 -1.56 -0.44 -16.03
C LEU A 423 -2.39 0.79 -16.46
N ASP A 424 -3.71 0.71 -16.39
CA ASP A 424 -4.64 1.82 -16.66
C ASP A 424 -4.65 2.93 -15.58
N PRO A 425 -4.64 2.64 -14.26
CA PRO A 425 -4.77 3.67 -13.22
C PRO A 425 -3.63 4.71 -13.13
N ARG A 426 -2.55 4.61 -13.92
CA ARG A 426 -1.43 5.58 -13.96
C ARG A 426 -0.96 6.02 -12.58
N ASN A 427 -0.96 5.11 -11.63
CA ASN A 427 -0.65 5.40 -10.26
C ASN A 427 0.44 4.44 -9.82
N VAL A 428 1.63 4.97 -9.51
CA VAL A 428 2.74 4.17 -8.98
C VAL A 428 2.29 3.39 -7.75
N GLU A 429 1.46 4.04 -6.94
CA GLU A 429 0.89 3.51 -5.72
C GLU A 429 -0.05 2.32 -5.96
N TYR A 430 -0.55 2.11 -7.19
CA TYR A 430 -1.38 0.95 -7.50
C TYR A 430 -0.64 -0.35 -7.17
N TRP A 431 0.58 -0.46 -7.69
CA TRP A 431 1.41 -1.65 -7.57
C TRP A 431 2.42 -1.56 -6.44
N SER A 432 3.17 -0.45 -6.36
CA SER A 432 4.19 -0.31 -5.32
C SER A 432 3.51 -0.08 -3.97
N GLY A 433 2.53 0.81 -3.93
CA GLY A 433 1.82 1.17 -2.70
C GLY A 433 0.83 0.17 -2.16
N GLY A 434 0.74 -1.01 -2.78
CA GLY A 434 -0.16 -2.07 -2.36
C GLY A 434 -1.64 -1.74 -2.55
N LEU A 435 -2.02 -0.64 -3.22
CA LEU A 435 -3.43 -0.31 -3.45
C LEU A 435 -4.17 -1.46 -4.16
N ASN A 436 -3.50 -2.24 -5.01
CA ASN A 436 -4.07 -3.45 -5.63
C ASN A 436 -4.48 -4.54 -4.60
N LEU A 437 -3.92 -4.53 -3.40
CA LEU A 437 -4.30 -5.42 -2.30
C LEU A 437 -5.55 -4.91 -1.59
N PHE A 438 -5.61 -3.64 -1.22
CA PHE A 438 -6.68 -3.15 -0.34
C PHE A 438 -7.79 -2.37 -1.05
N THR A 439 -7.69 -2.08 -2.35
CA THR A 439 -8.83 -1.54 -3.12
C THR A 439 -9.85 -2.64 -3.43
N ALA A 440 -11.15 -2.33 -3.43
CA ALA A 440 -12.18 -3.32 -3.81
C ALA A 440 -12.56 -3.27 -5.29
N ARG A 441 -12.44 -2.10 -5.92
CA ARG A 441 -12.70 -1.98 -7.35
C ARG A 441 -11.48 -2.53 -8.08
N HIS A 442 -11.59 -3.77 -8.55
CA HIS A 442 -10.60 -4.43 -9.42
C HIS A 442 -9.33 -4.89 -8.70
N ALA A 443 -9.48 -5.43 -7.49
CA ALA A 443 -8.39 -5.75 -6.58
C ALA A 443 -8.81 -6.73 -5.48
N CYS A 444 -7.94 -6.97 -4.50
CA CYS A 444 -8.10 -8.04 -3.50
C CYS A 444 -8.98 -7.67 -2.29
N ASN A 445 -9.29 -6.39 -2.06
CA ASN A 445 -10.07 -5.91 -0.91
C ASN A 445 -9.53 -6.40 0.47
N MET A 446 -8.22 -6.51 0.60
CA MET A 446 -7.55 -6.87 1.84
C MET A 446 -7.70 -5.77 2.90
N GLN A 447 -7.77 -6.18 4.16
CA GLN A 447 -7.86 -5.35 5.35
C GLN A 447 -6.53 -5.37 6.08
N ARG A 448 -5.92 -4.19 6.19
CA ARG A 448 -4.62 -4.00 6.82
C ARG A 448 -4.77 -3.77 8.30
N LEU A 449 -4.10 -4.59 9.10
CA LEU A 449 -4.11 -4.52 10.56
C LEU A 449 -2.80 -3.95 11.07
N VAL A 450 -2.89 -2.92 11.90
CA VAL A 450 -1.75 -2.36 12.65
C VAL A 450 -2.03 -2.53 14.13
N SER A 451 -1.19 -3.28 14.82
CA SER A 451 -1.31 -3.47 16.27
C SER A 451 -1.15 -2.15 17.01
N LEU A 452 -2.01 -1.88 18.00
CA LEU A 452 -1.91 -0.74 18.90
C LEU A 452 -1.20 -1.10 20.22
N ASP A 453 -0.68 -2.31 20.34
CA ASP A 453 0.27 -2.67 21.39
C ASP A 453 1.54 -1.83 21.23
N PRO A 454 1.97 -1.06 22.25
CA PRO A 454 3.17 -0.22 22.19
C PRO A 454 4.43 -0.98 21.75
N ASP A 455 4.58 -2.25 22.13
CA ASP A 455 5.75 -3.07 21.80
C ASP A 455 5.78 -3.51 20.32
N ASN A 456 4.61 -3.48 19.66
CA ASN A 456 4.42 -3.95 18.30
C ASN A 456 4.12 -2.82 17.30
N PHE A 457 3.58 -1.68 17.74
CA PHE A 457 3.20 -0.58 16.86
C PHE A 457 4.39 -0.07 16.04
N ALA A 458 5.57 0.08 16.66
CA ALA A 458 6.79 0.49 15.97
C ALA A 458 7.22 -0.49 14.86
N ARG A 459 6.91 -1.78 15.00
CA ARG A 459 7.21 -2.83 14.00
C ARG A 459 6.28 -2.77 12.79
N HIS A 460 5.22 -1.96 12.84
CA HIS A 460 4.37 -1.63 11.71
C HIS A 460 4.85 -0.37 10.98
N LEU A 461 5.78 0.41 11.52
CA LEU A 461 6.29 1.60 10.85
C LEU A 461 7.38 1.20 9.85
N ILE A 462 7.37 1.77 8.63
CA ILE A 462 8.40 1.55 7.63
C ILE A 462 9.05 2.87 7.24
N TYR A 463 10.38 2.95 7.37
CA TYR A 463 11.11 4.18 7.13
C TYR A 463 11.36 4.40 5.63
N HIS A 464 10.71 5.42 5.08
CA HIS A 464 10.97 5.96 3.74
C HIS A 464 12.21 6.85 3.76
N SER A 465 13.33 6.25 3.40
CA SER A 465 14.67 6.79 3.59
C SER A 465 15.03 7.97 2.67
N ALA A 466 14.19 8.28 1.67
CA ALA A 466 14.41 9.43 0.78
C ALA A 466 14.15 10.79 1.46
N ASN A 467 13.35 10.81 2.55
CA ASN A 467 12.98 12.02 3.32
C ASN A 467 12.69 13.23 2.43
N ASN A 468 11.87 13.03 1.40
CA ASN A 468 11.65 14.01 0.35
C ASN A 468 10.23 14.57 0.34
N LYS A 469 9.28 13.95 1.07
CA LYS A 469 7.87 14.35 1.05
C LYS A 469 7.67 15.69 1.74
N GLN A 470 8.44 15.99 2.78
CA GLN A 470 8.51 17.31 3.38
C GLN A 470 8.80 18.43 2.38
N ARG A 471 9.77 18.22 1.48
CA ARG A 471 10.13 19.22 0.46
C ARG A 471 9.10 19.28 -0.65
N GLN A 472 8.63 18.11 -1.12
CA GLN A 472 7.65 18.00 -2.20
C GLN A 472 6.28 18.56 -1.81
N LEU A 473 5.87 18.36 -0.56
CA LEU A 473 4.53 18.68 -0.04
C LEU A 473 4.60 19.75 1.05
N HIS A 474 5.59 20.65 1.02
CA HIS A 474 5.76 21.71 2.01
C HIS A 474 4.55 22.65 2.13
N GLY A 475 3.70 22.74 1.09
CA GLY A 475 2.42 23.47 1.12
C GLY A 475 1.26 22.67 1.73
N LYS A 476 1.49 21.43 2.18
CA LYS A 476 0.50 20.53 2.77
C LYS A 476 0.89 20.10 4.19
N LYS A 477 1.54 20.97 4.97
CA LYS A 477 1.96 20.65 6.36
C LYS A 477 0.81 20.13 7.24
N GLN A 478 -0.42 20.57 6.98
CA GLN A 478 -1.62 20.11 7.65
C GLN A 478 -1.97 18.63 7.40
N SER A 479 -1.32 17.95 6.45
CA SER A 479 -1.46 16.50 6.27
C SER A 479 -0.34 15.72 6.95
N PHE A 480 0.61 16.40 7.58
CA PHE A 480 1.74 15.77 8.28
C PHE A 480 1.42 15.63 9.77
N VAL A 481 1.36 14.39 10.26
CA VAL A 481 1.04 14.05 11.66
C VAL A 481 2.24 13.35 12.27
N LYS A 482 2.70 13.78 13.45
CA LYS A 482 3.75 13.04 14.16
C LYS A 482 3.24 11.68 14.60
N VAL A 483 4.14 10.70 14.64
CA VAL A 483 3.78 9.31 14.96
C VAL A 483 3.16 9.19 16.36
N ASN A 484 3.78 9.83 17.37
CA ASN A 484 3.23 9.87 18.73
C ASN A 484 1.84 10.51 18.79
N ASP A 485 1.63 11.65 18.12
CA ASP A 485 0.33 12.33 18.12
C ASP A 485 -0.77 11.41 17.56
N LEU A 486 -0.49 10.74 16.44
CA LEU A 486 -1.44 9.78 15.84
C LEU A 486 -1.71 8.60 16.78
N PHE A 487 -0.67 8.04 17.40
CA PHE A 487 -0.82 6.92 18.32
C PHE A 487 -1.63 7.28 19.56
N GLY A 488 -1.34 8.42 20.20
CA GLY A 488 -2.13 8.90 21.34
C GLY A 488 -3.58 9.22 20.96
N GLN A 489 -3.84 9.70 19.74
CA GLN A 489 -5.21 9.83 19.23
C GLN A 489 -5.90 8.46 19.10
N LEU A 490 -5.21 7.45 18.55
CA LEU A 490 -5.74 6.08 18.44
C LEU A 490 -6.02 5.45 19.81
N LEU A 491 -5.20 5.73 20.83
CA LEU A 491 -5.44 5.30 22.20
C LEU A 491 -6.67 5.96 22.82
N THR A 492 -6.92 7.24 22.54
CA THR A 492 -8.18 7.90 22.93
C THR A 492 -9.38 7.19 22.32
N ILE A 493 -9.34 6.90 21.01
CA ILE A 493 -10.42 6.17 20.32
C ILE A 493 -10.59 4.75 20.89
N THR A 494 -9.49 4.10 21.28
CA THR A 494 -9.51 2.78 21.92
C THR A 494 -10.25 2.82 23.25
N LYS A 495 -9.97 3.83 24.09
CA LYS A 495 -10.66 4.02 25.38
C LYS A 495 -12.16 4.25 25.18
N ASP A 496 -12.55 5.10 24.23
CA ASP A 496 -13.96 5.33 23.91
C ASP A 496 -14.66 4.03 23.45
N ALA A 497 -13.96 3.23 22.64
CA ALA A 497 -14.45 1.94 22.18
C ALA A 497 -14.62 0.95 23.34
N GLU A 498 -13.68 0.89 24.29
CA GLU A 498 -13.77 0.08 25.51
C GLU A 498 -14.95 0.48 26.39
N ASP A 499 -15.17 1.78 26.58
CA ASP A 499 -16.29 2.27 27.37
C ASP A 499 -17.61 1.92 26.68
N LYS A 500 -17.68 2.03 25.34
CA LYS A 500 -18.85 1.58 24.58
C LYS A 500 -19.09 0.07 24.68
N MET A 501 -18.03 -0.74 24.72
CA MET A 501 -18.13 -2.19 24.94
C MET A 501 -18.68 -2.54 26.32
N LYS A 502 -18.35 -1.75 27.35
CA LYS A 502 -18.87 -1.95 28.71
C LYS A 502 -20.35 -1.60 28.82
N GLU A 503 -20.82 -0.58 28.10
CA GLU A 503 -22.24 -0.19 28.06
C GLU A 503 -23.15 -1.24 27.41
N ALA A 504 -22.59 -2.06 26.51
CA ALA A 504 -23.35 -3.08 25.77
C ALA A 504 -23.50 -4.42 26.52
N LYS A 505 -22.81 -4.59 27.65
CA LYS A 505 -22.90 -5.76 28.55
C LYS A 505 -23.91 -5.49 29.66
#